data_AF-A0A940PWN7-F1
#
_entry.id   AF-A0A940PWN7-F1
#
_cell.length_a   1.000
_cell.length_b   1.000
_cell.length_c   1.000
_cell.angle_alpha   90.00
_cell.angle_beta   90.00
_cell.angle_gamma   90.00
#
_symmetry.space_group_name_H-M   'P 1'
#
loop_
_entity.id
_entity.type
_entity.pdbx_description
1 polymer ?
#
loop_
_entity_poly.entity_id
_entity_poly.type
_entity_poly.pdbx_seq_one_letter_code
_entity_poly.pdbx_strand_id
1 'polypeptide(L)'
;VNGAVTIHADMTAANGATYYEEFTKSVTGNITVCMSIENSHMYVTKAEVSDITPTAINAVKTVDAAKAVRYNMAGQQVANGFKGLVIENGRKYLSK
;
A
#
# COMPACT_ATOMS: atom_id res chain seq x y z
N VAL A 1 -2.98 9.44 -5.48
CA VAL A 1 -1.62 9.29 -4.91
C VAL A 1 -0.93 10.63 -5.05
N ASN A 2 -0.53 11.26 -3.95
CA ASN A 2 0.30 12.48 -4.02
C ASN A 2 1.75 12.01 -4.16
N GLY A 3 2.34 12.22 -5.33
CA GLY A 3 3.75 11.94 -5.60
C GLY A 3 4.53 13.25 -5.74
N ALA A 4 5.85 13.18 -5.62
CA ALA A 4 6.74 14.24 -6.06
C ALA A 4 7.49 13.75 -7.29
N VAL A 5 7.62 14.62 -8.30
CA VAL A 5 8.53 14.41 -9.41
C VAL A 5 9.77 15.22 -9.11
N THR A 6 10.93 14.57 -9.19
CA THR A 6 12.24 15.20 -9.07
C THR A 6 13.01 14.95 -10.37
N ILE A 7 13.50 16.02 -10.99
CA ILE A 7 14.35 15.96 -12.18
C ILE A 7 15.76 16.36 -11.75
N HIS A 8 16.74 15.52 -12.06
CA HIS A 8 18.17 15.85 -11.93
C HIS A 8 18.70 16.21 -13.31
N ALA A 9 19.19 17.44 -13.45
CA ALA A 9 19.89 17.88 -14.65
C ALA A 9 21.39 17.89 -14.37
N ASP A 10 22.09 16.85 -14.81
CA ASP A 10 23.54 16.77 -14.71
C ASP A 10 24.19 17.71 -15.73
N MET A 11 25.16 18.50 -15.26
CA MET A 11 25.87 19.50 -16.04
C MET A 11 27.37 19.35 -15.81
N THR A 12 28.17 19.69 -16.83
CA THR A 12 29.63 19.73 -16.72
C THR A 12 30.08 21.14 -17.09
N ALA A 13 30.75 21.82 -16.16
CA ALA A 13 31.31 23.14 -16.40
C ALA A 13 32.53 23.06 -17.33
N ALA A 14 32.92 24.19 -17.94
CA ALA A 14 34.07 24.27 -18.85
C ALA A 14 35.41 23.85 -18.21
N ASN A 15 35.49 23.88 -16.88
CA ASN A 15 36.65 23.41 -16.11
C ASN A 15 36.61 21.90 -15.80
N GLY A 16 35.61 21.16 -16.30
CA GLY A 16 35.43 19.72 -16.10
C GLY A 16 34.73 19.35 -14.78
N ALA A 17 34.35 20.31 -13.94
CA ALA A 17 33.59 20.01 -12.73
C ALA A 17 32.15 19.62 -13.09
N THR A 18 31.65 18.53 -12.50
CA THR A 18 30.27 18.08 -12.65
C THR A 18 29.42 18.59 -11.50
N TYR A 19 28.20 19.00 -11.82
CA TYR A 19 27.20 19.42 -10.84
C TYR A 19 25.81 19.02 -11.35
N TYR A 20 24.81 19.08 -10.47
CA TYR A 20 23.44 18.82 -10.85
C TYR A 20 22.52 19.90 -10.27
N GLU A 21 21.43 20.18 -10.99
CA GLU A 21 20.32 20.96 -10.49
C GLU A 21 19.11 20.04 -10.25
N GLU A 22 18.46 20.18 -9.10
CA GLU A 22 17.24 19.43 -8.77
C GLU A 22 16.00 20.31 -8.90
N PHE A 23 15.00 19.81 -9.63
CA PHE A 23 13.68 20.42 -9.70
C PHE A 23 12.66 19.44 -9.12
N THR A 24 12.16 19.72 -7.91
CA THR A 24 11.15 18.91 -7.25
C THR A 24 9.79 19.59 -7.25
N LYS A 25 8.75 18.90 -7.71
CA LYS A 25 7.37 19.38 -7.67
C LYS A 25 6.44 18.28 -7.19
N SER A 26 5.60 18.60 -6.21
CA SER A 26 4.45 17.75 -5.85
C SER A 26 3.44 17.76 -6.97
N VAL A 27 3.01 16.58 -7.42
CA VAL A 27 2.11 16.43 -8.56
C VAL A 27 0.92 15.56 -8.20
N THR A 28 -0.24 15.98 -8.68
CA THR A 28 -1.47 15.21 -8.65
C THR A 28 -2.01 15.19 -10.09
N GLY A 29 -2.03 14.01 -10.72
CA GLY A 29 -2.46 13.84 -12.12
C GLY A 29 -1.29 13.66 -13.10
N ASN A 30 -1.53 13.98 -14.37
CA ASN A 30 -0.57 13.77 -15.45
C ASN A 30 0.60 14.76 -15.35
N ILE A 31 1.80 14.28 -15.68
CA ILE A 31 3.02 15.09 -15.78
C ILE A 31 3.35 15.26 -17.26
N THR A 32 3.52 16.50 -17.70
CA THR A 32 3.98 16.83 -19.05
C THR A 32 5.31 17.56 -18.94
N VAL A 33 6.36 17.01 -19.57
CA VAL A 33 7.68 17.64 -19.66
C VAL A 33 7.85 18.18 -21.09
N CYS A 34 8.07 19.48 -21.22
CA CYS A 34 8.35 20.13 -22.49
C CYS A 34 9.82 20.54 -22.55
N MET A 35 10.54 20.13 -23.60
CA MET A 35 11.94 20.48 -23.82
C MET A 35 12.10 21.02 -25.24
N SER A 36 12.89 22.09 -25.40
CA SER A 36 13.28 22.64 -26.70
C SER A 36 14.79 22.54 -26.82
N ILE A 37 15.27 21.91 -27.88
CA ILE A 37 16.69 21.67 -28.12
C ILE A 37 17.01 22.26 -29.49
N GLU A 38 17.99 23.16 -29.54
CA GLU A 38 18.43 23.80 -30.78
C GLU A 38 19.81 23.28 -31.16
N ASN A 39 20.02 22.98 -32.45
CA ASN A 39 21.31 22.52 -33.01
C ASN A 39 21.93 21.32 -32.26
N SER A 40 21.11 20.42 -31.72
CA SER A 40 21.57 19.26 -30.93
C SER A 40 20.56 18.11 -30.93
N HIS A 41 20.97 16.93 -30.46
CA HIS A 41 20.15 15.72 -30.43
C HIS A 41 19.87 15.27 -28.98
N MET A 42 18.67 14.72 -28.74
CA MET A 42 18.31 14.10 -27.45
C MET A 42 18.48 12.58 -27.54
N TYR A 43 19.23 12.01 -26.59
CA TYR A 43 19.32 10.57 -26.40
C TYR A 43 18.71 10.20 -25.06
N VAL A 44 17.65 9.38 -25.07
CA VAL A 44 17.10 8.77 -23.86
C VAL A 44 17.61 7.34 -23.81
N THR A 45 18.52 7.05 -22.90
CA THR A 45 19.12 5.72 -22.75
C THR A 45 18.36 4.82 -21.77
N LYS A 46 17.58 5.41 -20.87
CA LYS A 46 16.78 4.69 -19.87
C LYS A 46 15.58 5.52 -19.43
N ALA A 47 14.40 4.91 -19.40
CA ALA A 47 13.19 5.44 -18.76
C ALA A 47 12.52 4.29 -18.01
N GLU A 48 12.35 4.45 -16.70
CA GLU A 48 11.77 3.42 -15.83
C GLU A 48 10.55 4.00 -15.11
N VAL A 49 9.46 3.24 -15.14
CA VAL A 49 8.25 3.52 -14.37
C VAL A 49 8.10 2.41 -13.35
N SER A 50 8.11 2.76 -12.06
CA SER A 50 7.83 1.81 -10.98
C SER A 50 6.44 2.11 -10.44
N ASP A 51 5.52 1.17 -10.60
CA ASP A 51 4.17 1.26 -10.06
C ASP A 51 4.22 0.96 -8.55
N ILE A 52 4.06 1.99 -7.73
CA ILE A 52 3.86 1.81 -6.31
C ILE A 52 2.35 1.70 -6.10
N THR A 53 1.83 0.50 -6.25
CA THR A 53 0.49 0.17 -5.74
C THR A 53 0.68 -0.46 -4.37
N PRO A 54 0.56 0.28 -3.25
CA PRO A 54 0.34 -0.36 -1.97
C PRO A 54 -0.99 -1.11 -2.10
N THR A 55 -1.00 -2.42 -1.89
CA THR A 55 -2.25 -3.16 -1.72
C THR A 55 -3.06 -2.39 -0.69
N ALA A 56 -4.24 -1.85 -1.05
CA ALA A 56 -5.02 -0.89 -0.28
C ALA A 56 -5.58 -1.42 1.06
N ILE A 57 -4.90 -2.40 1.67
CA ILE A 57 -5.17 -3.02 2.95
C ILE A 57 -4.48 -2.17 4.03
N ASN A 58 -5.13 -1.08 4.45
CA ASN A 58 -4.57 -0.18 5.46
C ASN A 58 -4.80 -0.64 6.92
N ALA A 59 -5.64 -1.66 7.15
CA ALA A 59 -5.76 -2.33 8.44
C ALA A 59 -6.67 -3.57 8.32
N VAL A 60 -6.18 -4.74 8.69
CA VAL A 60 -7.06 -5.84 9.10
C VAL A 60 -7.54 -5.49 10.50
N LYS A 61 -8.74 -4.89 10.61
CA LYS A 61 -9.40 -4.75 11.91
C LYS A 61 -9.86 -6.13 12.35
N THR A 62 -9.17 -6.71 13.33
CA THR A 62 -9.71 -7.81 14.13
C THR A 62 -10.74 -7.20 15.08
N VAL A 63 -11.94 -6.91 14.57
CA VAL A 63 -13.09 -6.72 15.45
C VAL A 63 -13.37 -8.07 16.11
N ASP A 64 -13.42 -8.09 17.45
CA ASP A 64 -13.87 -9.27 18.18
C ASP A 64 -15.21 -9.71 17.60
N ALA A 65 -15.27 -10.97 17.17
CA ALA A 65 -16.50 -11.53 16.63
C ALA A 65 -17.61 -11.39 17.70
N ALA A 66 -18.78 -10.89 17.29
CA ALA A 66 -19.94 -10.85 18.17
C ALA A 66 -20.15 -12.24 18.82
N LYS A 67 -20.46 -12.27 20.12
CA LYS A 67 -20.64 -13.52 20.87
C LYS A 67 -21.59 -14.43 20.09
N ALA A 68 -21.09 -15.58 19.66
CA ALA A 68 -21.85 -16.47 18.81
C ALA A 68 -22.80 -17.34 19.62
N VAL A 69 -23.88 -17.76 18.98
CA VAL A 69 -24.84 -18.68 19.58
C VAL A 69 -24.13 -19.99 19.94
N ARG A 70 -24.38 -20.50 21.15
CA ARG A 70 -23.83 -21.77 21.64
C ARG A 70 -24.79 -22.92 21.41
N TYR A 71 -24.25 -24.04 20.98
CA TYR A 71 -25.01 -25.28 20.81
C TYR A 71 -24.40 -26.43 21.62
N ASN A 72 -25.23 -27.35 22.12
CA ASN A 72 -24.75 -28.62 22.64
C ASN A 72 -24.40 -29.59 21.49
N MET A 73 -23.89 -30.78 21.84
CA MET A 73 -23.51 -31.80 20.86
C MET A 73 -24.70 -32.41 20.08
N ALA A 74 -25.93 -32.17 20.51
CA ALA A 74 -27.15 -32.56 19.81
C ALA A 74 -27.68 -31.45 18.87
N GLY A 75 -26.98 -30.31 18.77
CA GLY A 75 -27.37 -29.19 17.90
C GLY A 75 -28.45 -28.27 18.49
N GLN A 76 -28.76 -28.40 19.79
CA GLN A 76 -29.71 -27.53 20.47
C GLN A 76 -29.00 -26.28 21.01
N GLN A 77 -29.64 -25.11 20.87
CA GLN A 77 -29.12 -23.87 21.43
C GLN A 77 -29.12 -23.92 22.96
N VAL A 78 -28.04 -23.44 23.59
CA VAL A 78 -27.87 -23.43 25.04
C VAL A 78 -27.46 -22.05 25.56
N ALA A 79 -27.76 -21.78 26.82
CA ALA A 79 -27.41 -20.52 27.49
C ALA A 79 -25.90 -20.45 27.83
N ASN A 80 -25.42 -19.24 28.16
CA ASN A 80 -24.00 -18.99 28.47
C ASN A 80 -23.45 -19.74 29.69
N GLY A 81 -24.31 -20.33 30.54
CA GLY A 81 -23.93 -21.09 31.74
C GLY A 81 -24.09 -22.61 31.61
N PHE A 82 -24.28 -23.14 30.40
CA PHE A 82 -24.38 -24.58 30.20
C PHE A 82 -23.10 -25.30 30.61
N LYS A 83 -23.20 -26.38 31.38
CA LYS A 83 -22.06 -27.20 31.79
C LYS A 83 -21.84 -28.33 30.81
N GLY A 84 -20.61 -28.48 30.33
CA GLY A 84 -20.22 -29.52 29.38
C GLY A 84 -19.67 -28.97 28.07
N LEU A 85 -19.59 -29.83 27.05
CA LEU A 85 -19.08 -29.46 25.74
C LEU A 85 -20.09 -28.63 24.96
N VAL A 86 -19.63 -27.49 24.42
CA VAL A 86 -20.43 -26.57 23.61
C VAL A 86 -19.72 -26.23 22.30
N ILE A 87 -20.49 -25.90 21.28
CA ILE A 87 -20.02 -25.43 19.98
C ILE A 87 -20.31 -23.93 19.87
N GLU A 88 -19.28 -23.11 19.63
CA GLU A 88 -19.38 -21.67 19.40
C GLU A 88 -18.47 -21.29 18.21
N ASN A 89 -18.98 -20.59 17.20
CA ASN A 89 -18.22 -20.26 15.98
C ASN A 89 -17.54 -21.49 15.32
N GLY A 90 -18.25 -22.63 15.25
CA GLY A 90 -17.74 -23.87 14.65
C GLY A 90 -16.66 -24.59 15.45
N ARG A 91 -16.28 -24.09 16.62
CA ARG A 91 -15.25 -24.66 17.50
C ARG A 91 -15.89 -25.24 18.77
N LYS A 92 -15.30 -26.33 19.28
CA LYS A 92 -15.76 -27.02 20.51
C LYS A 92 -15.01 -26.50 21.73
N TYR A 93 -15.73 -26.24 22.83
CA TYR A 93 -15.18 -25.75 24.10
C TYR A 93 -15.78 -26.52 25.27
N LEU A 94 -15.02 -26.67 26.36
CA LEU A 94 -15.55 -27.17 27.64
C LEU A 94 -16.01 -25.97 28.49
N SER A 95 -17.31 -25.88 28.72
CA SER A 95 -17.93 -24.88 29.59
C SER A 95 -18.12 -25.46 30.99
N LYS A 96 -17.61 -24.76 32.01
CA LYS A 96 -17.55 -25.24 33.42
C LYS A 96 -18.76 -24.79 34.24
#